data_AF-A0A644YTS5-F1
#
_entry.id   AF-A0A644YTS5-F1
#
_cell.length_a   1.000
_cell.length_b   1.000
_cell.length_c   1.000
_cell.angle_alpha   90.00
_cell.angle_beta   90.00
_cell.angle_gamma   90.00
#
_symmetry.space_group_name_H-M   'P 1'
#
loop_
_entity.id
_entity.type
_entity.pdbx_description
1 polymer ?
#
loop_
_entity_poly.entity_id
_entity_poly.type
_entity_poly.pdbx_seq_one_letter_code
_entity_poly.pdbx_strand_id
1 'polypeptide(L)'
;MRIGDLELQQNTPSVYLTGKGTKMRKLPISTKVAGHLKNYLNTAHPAISRKDEDFLFYTISHGHRNKMSSDAVSLFMRKYGETGKKMCSEIPDRVHPHQLRHSRAMHLYRGGMPLVLLSEFLGHADVNTTRIYAWADTEMKRQAIQKITDKCEANATIEPIWENDEQMIKRLYGLA
;
A
#
# COMPACT_ATOMS: atom_id res chain seq x y z
N MET A 1 8.77 -16.87 -3.96
CA MET A 1 9.87 -15.91 -3.80
C MET A 1 11.07 -16.69 -3.33
N ARG A 2 12.18 -16.47 -4.00
CA ARG A 2 13.48 -17.06 -3.73
C ARG A 2 14.41 -16.02 -3.12
N ILE A 3 15.56 -16.44 -2.63
CA ILE A 3 16.55 -15.51 -2.08
C ILE A 3 17.11 -14.60 -3.17
N GLY A 4 17.35 -15.13 -4.37
CA GLY A 4 17.83 -14.36 -5.53
C GLY A 4 16.85 -13.30 -6.04
N ASP A 5 15.59 -13.32 -5.58
CA ASP A 5 14.63 -12.27 -5.89
C ASP A 5 14.89 -10.96 -5.09
N LEU A 6 15.84 -10.96 -4.14
CA LEU A 6 16.12 -9.83 -3.26
C LEU A 6 17.38 -9.06 -3.68
N GLU A 7 17.24 -7.74 -3.78
CA GLU A 7 18.34 -6.82 -4.08
C GLU A 7 18.54 -5.86 -2.90
N LEU A 8 19.28 -6.29 -1.88
CA LEU A 8 19.38 -5.60 -0.58
C LEU A 8 20.65 -4.77 -0.37
N GLN A 9 21.63 -4.87 -1.27
CA GLN A 9 22.95 -4.23 -1.13
C GLN A 9 23.06 -2.89 -1.88
N GLN A 10 22.08 -2.53 -2.70
CA GLN A 10 22.07 -1.28 -3.45
C GLN A 10 21.60 -0.09 -2.63
N ASN A 11 21.91 1.13 -3.09
CA ASN A 11 21.36 2.39 -2.54
C ASN A 11 19.82 2.40 -2.54
N THR A 12 19.19 1.64 -3.45
CA THR A 12 17.74 1.50 -3.58
C THR A 12 17.32 0.02 -3.42
N PRO A 13 17.17 -0.47 -2.17
CA PRO A 13 16.77 -1.85 -1.93
C PRO A 13 15.47 -2.21 -2.64
N SER A 14 15.46 -3.36 -3.31
CA SER A 14 14.34 -3.77 -4.16
C SER A 14 14.07 -5.28 -4.08
N VAL A 15 12.87 -5.69 -4.50
CA VAL A 15 12.45 -7.09 -4.59
C VAL A 15 11.81 -7.37 -5.94
N TYR A 16 12.21 -8.45 -6.59
CA TYR A 16 11.57 -8.95 -7.80
C TYR A 16 10.40 -9.86 -7.44
N LEU A 17 9.22 -9.56 -7.98
CA LEU A 17 8.02 -10.36 -7.78
C LEU A 17 7.50 -10.87 -9.12
N THR A 18 7.36 -12.19 -9.22
CA THR A 18 6.71 -12.84 -10.35
C THR A 18 5.20 -12.97 -10.08
N GLY A 19 4.38 -12.35 -10.92
CA GLY A 19 2.92 -12.37 -10.85
C GLY A 19 2.26 -13.37 -11.80
N LYS A 20 0.93 -13.23 -11.96
CA LYS A 20 0.14 -14.02 -12.91
C LYS A 20 0.65 -13.79 -14.34
N GLY A 21 0.76 -14.87 -15.12
CA GLY A 21 1.29 -14.83 -16.49
C GLY A 21 2.78 -14.52 -16.56
N THR A 22 3.56 -14.96 -15.55
CA THR A 22 5.02 -14.81 -15.47
C THR A 22 5.55 -13.38 -15.57
N LYS A 23 4.69 -12.38 -15.38
CA LYS A 23 5.09 -10.97 -15.39
C LYS A 23 5.95 -10.68 -14.16
N MET A 24 7.19 -10.26 -14.39
CA MET A 24 8.08 -9.79 -13.33
C MET A 24 7.87 -8.30 -13.08
N ARG A 25 7.95 -7.90 -11.82
CA ARG A 25 8.01 -6.48 -11.43
C ARG A 25 9.05 -6.28 -10.34
N LYS A 26 9.77 -5.16 -10.42
CA LYS A 26 10.72 -4.72 -9.40
C LYS A 26 9.99 -3.76 -8.45
N LEU A 27 9.93 -4.10 -7.16
CA LEU A 27 9.34 -3.24 -6.14
C LEU A 27 10.42 -2.65 -5.24
N PRO A 28 10.54 -1.32 -5.16
CA PRO A 28 11.41 -0.70 -4.18
C PRO A 28 10.85 -0.95 -2.77
N ILE A 29 11.75 -1.25 -1.84
CA ILE A 29 11.42 -1.44 -0.42
C ILE A 29 12.20 -0.44 0.43
N SER A 30 11.65 -0.09 1.59
CA SER A 30 12.37 0.81 2.50
C SER A 30 13.60 0.13 3.09
N THR A 31 14.58 0.95 3.48
CA THR A 31 15.79 0.50 4.18
C THR A 31 15.45 -0.29 5.45
N LYS A 32 14.38 0.08 6.16
CA LYS A 32 13.86 -0.67 7.33
C LYS A 32 13.44 -2.10 6.96
N VAL A 33 12.67 -2.27 5.88
CA VAL A 33 12.26 -3.61 5.40
C VAL A 33 13.48 -4.39 4.93
N ALA A 34 14.41 -3.75 4.22
CA ALA A 34 15.66 -4.38 3.82
C ALA A 34 16.48 -4.85 5.02
N GLY A 35 16.55 -4.07 6.10
CA GLY A 35 17.18 -4.45 7.37
C GLY A 35 16.53 -5.68 8.01
N HIS A 36 15.19 -5.72 8.07
CA HIS A 36 14.47 -6.90 8.57
C HIS A 36 14.74 -8.16 7.72
N LEU A 37 14.78 -8.02 6.40
CA LEU A 37 15.10 -9.13 5.49
C LEU A 37 16.55 -9.60 5.66
N LYS A 38 17.52 -8.69 5.83
CA LYS A 38 18.92 -9.05 6.12
C LYS A 38 19.03 -9.83 7.42
N ASN A 39 18.38 -9.37 8.49
CA ASN A 39 18.37 -10.06 9.78
C ASN A 39 17.74 -11.46 9.65
N TYR A 40 16.58 -11.54 8.98
CA TYR A 40 15.92 -12.81 8.72
C TYR A 40 16.80 -13.78 7.93
N LEU A 41 17.47 -13.31 6.87
CA LEU A 41 18.41 -14.10 6.09
C LEU A 41 19.57 -14.62 6.95
N ASN A 42 20.13 -13.80 7.83
CA ASN A 42 21.24 -14.21 8.69
C ASN A 42 20.83 -15.28 9.71
N THR A 43 19.59 -15.27 10.18
CA THR A 43 19.08 -16.25 11.14
C THR A 43 18.57 -17.54 10.47
N ALA A 44 17.77 -17.43 9.41
CA ALA A 44 17.10 -18.57 8.78
C ALA A 44 17.92 -19.22 7.65
N HIS A 45 18.85 -18.47 7.06
CA HIS A 45 19.64 -18.88 5.88
C HIS A 45 21.13 -18.61 6.09
N PRO A 46 21.84 -19.44 6.88
CA PRO A 46 23.27 -19.27 7.13
C PRO A 46 24.07 -19.08 5.84
N ALA A 47 24.99 -18.12 5.81
CA ALA A 47 25.69 -17.72 4.58
C ALA A 47 26.42 -18.88 3.88
N ILE A 48 26.91 -19.86 4.65
CA ILE A 48 27.64 -21.03 4.14
C ILE A 48 26.77 -21.95 3.28
N SER A 49 25.47 -22.05 3.59
CA SER A 49 24.54 -22.97 2.91
C SER A 49 23.49 -22.27 2.06
N ARG A 50 23.53 -20.94 2.01
CA ARG A 50 22.56 -20.10 1.30
C ARG A 50 22.77 -20.18 -0.22
N LYS A 51 21.70 -20.47 -0.96
CA LYS A 51 21.68 -20.39 -2.42
C LYS A 51 20.58 -19.44 -2.90
N ASP A 52 20.80 -18.84 -4.06
CA ASP A 52 19.82 -17.91 -4.65
C ASP A 52 18.50 -18.60 -5.02
N GLU A 53 18.55 -19.90 -5.33
CA GLU A 53 17.39 -20.72 -5.68
C GLU A 53 16.51 -21.13 -4.49
N ASP A 54 17.03 -20.98 -3.27
CA ASP A 54 16.32 -21.35 -2.04
C ASP A 54 15.05 -20.52 -1.86
N PHE A 55 14.01 -21.15 -1.30
CA PHE A 55 12.80 -20.42 -0.91
C PHE A 55 13.13 -19.40 0.18
N LEU A 56 12.81 -18.12 -0.05
CA LEU A 56 13.04 -17.09 0.97
C LEU A 56 12.28 -17.44 2.25
N PHE A 57 10.99 -17.72 2.12
CA PHE A 57 10.14 -18.18 3.22
C PHE A 57 9.79 -19.64 3.00
N TYR A 58 10.11 -20.47 3.98
CA TYR A 58 9.90 -21.92 3.93
C TYR A 58 9.28 -22.44 5.22
N THR A 59 8.67 -23.61 5.14
CA THR A 59 8.30 -24.43 6.29
C THR A 59 9.13 -25.71 6.29
N ILE A 60 9.33 -26.31 7.45
CA ILE A 60 10.01 -27.61 7.56
C ILE A 60 8.93 -28.66 7.74
N SER A 61 8.90 -29.63 6.82
CA SER A 61 8.03 -30.80 6.91
C SER A 61 8.85 -32.03 6.54
N HIS A 62 8.78 -33.08 7.36
CA HIS A 62 9.56 -34.30 7.17
C HIS A 62 11.08 -34.04 6.99
N GLY A 63 11.63 -33.04 7.68
CA GLY A 63 13.05 -32.66 7.57
C GLY A 63 13.41 -31.84 6.30
N HIS A 64 12.48 -31.63 5.37
CA HIS A 64 12.73 -30.88 4.14
C HIS A 64 12.15 -29.47 4.18
N ARG A 65 12.88 -28.52 3.58
CA ARG A 65 12.42 -27.15 3.38
C ARG A 65 11.43 -27.11 2.22
N ASN A 66 10.19 -26.78 2.52
CA ASN A 66 9.11 -26.65 1.55
C ASN A 66 8.72 -25.18 1.39
N LYS A 67 8.26 -24.80 0.20
CA LYS A 67 7.71 -23.47 -0.03
C LYS A 67 6.56 -23.23 0.95
N MET A 68 6.59 -22.10 1.65
CA MET A 68 5.50 -21.74 2.56
C MET A 68 4.18 -21.58 1.79
N SER A 69 3.13 -22.26 2.25
CA SER A 69 1.79 -22.19 1.67
C SER A 69 1.04 -20.92 2.09
N SER A 70 -0.01 -20.55 1.35
CA SER A 70 -0.93 -19.47 1.73
C SER A 70 -1.56 -19.68 3.10
N ASP A 71 -1.84 -20.94 3.44
CA ASP A 71 -2.50 -21.30 4.69
C ASP A 71 -1.54 -21.13 5.86
N ALA A 72 -0.27 -21.51 5.69
CA ALA A 72 0.78 -21.24 6.67
C ALA A 72 0.95 -19.74 6.91
N VAL A 73 0.98 -18.94 5.84
CA VAL A 73 1.01 -17.47 5.97
C VAL A 73 -0.21 -16.95 6.73
N SER A 74 -1.40 -17.47 6.41
CA SER A 74 -2.66 -17.05 7.06
C SER A 74 -2.68 -17.42 8.54
N LEU A 75 -2.12 -18.58 8.91
CA LEU A 75 -1.96 -19.01 10.29
C LEU A 75 -1.03 -18.07 11.06
N PHE A 76 0.12 -17.69 10.48
CA PHE A 76 1.02 -16.70 11.10
C PHE A 76 0.33 -15.35 11.26
N MET A 77 -0.37 -14.88 10.23
CA MET A 77 -1.11 -13.60 10.29
C MET A 77 -2.16 -13.60 11.39
N ARG A 78 -2.93 -14.68 11.53
CA ARG A 78 -3.91 -14.82 12.62
C ARG A 78 -3.21 -14.78 13.98
N LYS A 79 -2.17 -15.60 14.18
CA LYS A 79 -1.42 -15.68 15.45
C LYS A 79 -0.87 -14.32 15.89
N TYR A 80 -0.23 -13.60 14.97
CA TYR A 80 0.36 -12.29 15.28
C TYR A 80 -0.70 -11.18 15.35
N GLY A 81 -1.79 -11.28 14.59
CA GLY A 81 -2.94 -10.38 14.70
C GLY A 81 -3.61 -10.47 16.08
N GLU A 82 -3.87 -11.68 16.57
CA GLU A 82 -4.42 -11.92 17.91
C GLU A 82 -3.49 -11.41 19.01
N THR A 83 -2.18 -11.65 18.88
CA THR A 83 -1.19 -11.10 19.82
C THR A 83 -1.16 -9.57 19.79
N GLY A 84 -1.20 -8.98 18.59
CA GLY A 84 -1.25 -7.52 18.42
C GLY A 84 -2.51 -6.91 19.04
N LYS A 85 -3.67 -7.53 18.85
CA LYS A 85 -4.96 -7.11 19.42
C LYS A 85 -4.91 -6.93 20.93
N LYS A 86 -4.20 -7.84 21.63
CA LYS A 86 -4.02 -7.77 23.09
C LYS A 86 -3.25 -6.51 23.53
N MET A 87 -2.39 -5.98 22.65
CA MET A 87 -1.57 -4.78 22.91
C MET A 87 -2.24 -3.50 22.40
N CYS A 88 -3.06 -3.60 21.34
CA CYS A 88 -3.74 -2.48 20.70
C CYS A 88 -5.13 -2.92 20.25
N SER A 89 -6.16 -2.39 20.91
CA SER A 89 -7.57 -2.74 20.66
C SER A 89 -8.07 -2.33 19.28
N GLU A 90 -7.37 -1.44 18.57
CA GLU A 90 -7.72 -0.98 17.22
C GLU A 90 -7.40 -2.01 16.13
N ILE A 91 -6.53 -2.99 16.41
CA ILE A 91 -6.23 -4.05 15.43
C ILE A 91 -7.51 -4.86 15.16
N PRO A 92 -7.85 -5.23 13.92
CA PRO A 92 -9.04 -6.04 13.64
C PRO A 92 -8.95 -7.46 14.23
N ASP A 93 -10.10 -8.06 14.57
CA ASP A 93 -10.15 -9.41 15.16
C ASP A 93 -9.64 -10.50 14.21
N ARG A 94 -9.78 -10.28 12.90
CA ARG A 94 -9.25 -11.16 11.85
C ARG A 94 -8.34 -10.36 10.96
N VAL A 95 -7.03 -10.62 11.09
CA VAL A 95 -5.99 -10.08 10.23
C VAL A 95 -5.60 -11.12 9.18
N HIS A 96 -5.67 -10.76 7.91
CA HIS A 96 -5.23 -11.61 6.80
C HIS A 96 -4.43 -10.82 5.74
N PRO A 97 -3.66 -11.50 4.86
CA PRO A 97 -2.76 -10.82 3.92
C PRO A 97 -3.43 -9.78 3.02
N HIS A 98 -4.66 -10.06 2.55
CA HIS A 98 -5.37 -9.14 1.66
C HIS A 98 -5.79 -7.82 2.35
N GLN A 99 -6.10 -7.84 3.66
CA GLN A 99 -6.35 -6.61 4.42
C GLN A 99 -5.07 -5.77 4.53
N LEU A 100 -3.93 -6.37 4.86
CA LEU A 100 -2.67 -5.63 4.94
C LEU A 100 -2.29 -5.01 3.60
N ARG A 101 -2.55 -5.73 2.50
CA ARG A 101 -2.39 -5.19 1.14
C ARG A 101 -3.29 -3.98 0.91
N HIS A 102 -4.57 -4.07 1.27
CA HIS A 102 -5.53 -2.97 1.15
C HIS A 102 -5.10 -1.76 1.99
N SER A 103 -4.76 -1.98 3.27
CA SER A 103 -4.29 -0.91 4.17
C SER A 103 -3.02 -0.24 3.64
N ARG A 104 -2.06 -1.01 3.12
CA ARG A 104 -0.85 -0.43 2.51
C ARG A 104 -1.16 0.34 1.24
N ALA A 105 -2.07 -0.14 0.40
CA ALA A 105 -2.49 0.56 -0.81
C ALA A 105 -3.16 1.90 -0.48
N MET A 106 -4.09 1.91 0.48
CA MET A 106 -4.72 3.13 0.96
C MET A 106 -3.71 4.11 1.55
N HIS A 107 -2.76 3.63 2.35
CA HIS A 107 -1.72 4.49 2.93
C HIS A 107 -0.85 5.14 1.85
N LEU A 108 -0.46 4.40 0.81
CA LEU A 108 0.30 4.96 -0.32
C LEU A 108 -0.52 5.96 -1.13
N TYR A 109 -1.80 5.64 -1.38
CA TYR A 109 -2.71 6.52 -2.11
C TYR A 109 -2.91 7.85 -1.37
N ARG A 110 -3.20 7.81 -0.06
CA ARG A 110 -3.29 8.98 0.83
C ARG A 110 -1.99 9.78 0.89
N GLY A 111 -0.85 9.10 0.79
CA GLY A 111 0.47 9.73 0.67
C GLY A 111 0.70 10.45 -0.68
N GLY A 112 -0.28 10.47 -1.58
CA GLY A 112 -0.22 11.16 -2.86
C GLY A 112 0.28 10.30 -4.02
N MET A 113 0.39 8.97 -3.86
CA MET A 113 0.78 8.10 -4.95
C MET A 113 -0.30 8.10 -6.06
N PRO A 114 0.04 8.42 -7.32
CA PRO A 114 -0.89 8.31 -8.44
C PRO A 114 -1.46 6.89 -8.59
N LEU A 115 -2.74 6.78 -8.96
CA LEU A 115 -3.41 5.48 -9.10
C LEU A 115 -2.72 4.53 -10.10
N VAL A 116 -2.12 5.08 -11.16
CA VAL A 116 -1.37 4.28 -12.16
C VAL A 116 -0.15 3.63 -11.51
N LEU A 117 0.66 4.41 -10.78
CA LEU A 117 1.82 3.88 -10.05
C LEU A 117 1.41 2.91 -8.94
N LEU A 118 0.29 3.18 -8.27
CA LEU A 118 -0.26 2.25 -7.28
C LEU A 118 -0.69 0.92 -7.92
N SER A 119 -1.31 0.97 -9.11
CA SER A 119 -1.70 -0.22 -9.87
C SER A 119 -0.49 -1.08 -10.22
N GLU A 120 0.59 -0.46 -10.67
CA GLU A 120 1.87 -1.11 -10.97
C GLU A 120 2.52 -1.71 -9.71
N PHE A 121 2.54 -0.95 -8.61
CA PHE A 121 3.03 -1.41 -7.31
C PHE A 121 2.29 -2.66 -6.83
N LEU A 122 0.96 -2.64 -6.97
CA LEU A 122 0.10 -3.76 -6.62
C LEU A 122 0.26 -4.93 -7.62
N GLY A 123 0.65 -4.66 -8.86
CA GLY A 123 0.74 -5.64 -9.94
C GLY A 123 -0.63 -6.01 -10.50
N HIS A 124 -1.54 -5.04 -10.59
CA HIS A 124 -2.85 -5.22 -11.20
C HIS A 124 -2.74 -5.18 -12.73
N ALA A 125 -3.41 -6.13 -13.39
CA ALA A 125 -3.43 -6.19 -14.85
C ALA A 125 -4.28 -5.09 -15.48
N ASP A 126 -5.31 -4.63 -14.76
CA ASP A 126 -6.19 -3.53 -15.15
C ASP A 126 -6.23 -2.49 -14.03
N VAL A 127 -5.95 -1.23 -14.36
CA VAL A 127 -5.99 -0.09 -13.44
C VAL A 127 -7.39 0.09 -12.84
N ASN A 128 -8.46 -0.34 -13.51
CA ASN A 128 -9.81 -0.28 -12.96
C ASN A 128 -9.95 -1.04 -11.64
N THR A 129 -9.20 -2.13 -11.45
CA THR A 129 -9.21 -2.87 -10.17
C THR A 129 -8.61 -2.06 -9.01
N THR A 130 -7.81 -1.03 -9.31
CA THR A 130 -7.23 -0.11 -8.34
C THR A 130 -8.16 1.07 -8.01
N ARG A 131 -9.20 1.32 -8.84
CA ARG A 131 -10.15 2.45 -8.62
C ARG A 131 -10.94 2.34 -7.32
N ILE A 132 -11.08 1.13 -6.77
CA ILE A 132 -11.72 0.90 -5.47
C ILE A 132 -11.13 1.78 -4.37
N TYR A 133 -9.82 2.06 -4.41
CA TYR A 133 -9.14 2.90 -3.42
C TYR A 133 -9.46 4.39 -3.58
N ALA A 134 -9.74 4.84 -4.80
CA ALA A 134 -10.12 6.23 -5.08
C ALA A 134 -11.55 6.56 -4.66
N TRP A 135 -12.45 5.58 -4.72
CA TRP A 135 -13.82 5.74 -4.25
C TRP A 135 -13.96 5.59 -2.75
N ALA A 136 -13.09 4.79 -2.12
CA ALA A 136 -13.07 4.61 -0.67
C ALA A 136 -12.65 5.89 0.08
N ASP A 137 -12.08 6.90 -0.60
CA ASP A 137 -11.51 8.08 0.05
C ASP A 137 -12.03 9.39 -0.55
N THR A 138 -13.24 9.77 -0.15
CA THR A 138 -13.84 11.07 -0.49
C THR A 138 -13.05 12.24 0.12
N GLU A 139 -12.33 12.02 1.22
CA GLU A 139 -11.56 13.05 1.91
C GLU A 139 -10.38 13.53 1.06
N MET A 140 -9.73 12.65 0.31
CA MET A 140 -8.73 13.06 -0.69
C MET A 140 -9.32 13.97 -1.78
N LYS A 141 -10.55 13.72 -2.23
CA LYS A 141 -11.23 14.60 -3.19
C LYS A 141 -11.48 15.98 -2.57
N ARG A 142 -11.95 16.01 -1.32
CA ARG A 142 -12.16 17.25 -0.57
C ARG A 142 -10.86 18.05 -0.44
N GLN A 143 -9.77 17.40 -0.05
CA GLN A 143 -8.46 18.04 0.07
C GLN A 143 -7.91 18.56 -1.26
N ALA A 144 -8.16 17.85 -2.36
CA ALA A 144 -7.78 18.31 -3.70
C ALA A 144 -8.54 19.57 -4.11
N ILE A 145 -9.85 19.62 -3.84
CA ILE A 145 -10.68 20.82 -4.07
C ILE A 145 -10.16 21.98 -3.22
N GLN A 146 -9.99 21.77 -1.91
CA GLN A 146 -9.50 22.77 -0.97
C GLN A 146 -8.16 23.39 -1.42
N LYS A 147 -7.18 22.56 -1.80
CA LYS A 147 -5.87 23.05 -2.28
C LYS A 147 -5.95 23.94 -3.52
N ILE A 148 -6.96 23.75 -4.37
CA ILE A 148 -7.18 24.60 -5.55
C ILE A 148 -7.86 25.89 -5.09
N THR A 149 -8.93 25.79 -4.29
CA THR A 149 -9.64 26.94 -3.72
C THR A 149 -8.69 27.87 -2.97
N ASP A 150 -7.88 27.35 -2.05
CA ASP A 150 -6.94 28.15 -1.25
C ASP A 150 -5.91 28.89 -2.15
N LYS A 151 -5.50 28.30 -3.28
CA LYS A 151 -4.62 28.95 -4.27
C LYS A 151 -5.32 29.99 -5.13
N CYS A 152 -6.61 29.83 -5.38
CA CYS A 152 -7.43 30.78 -6.13
C CYS A 152 -7.80 31.98 -5.25
N GLU A 153 -8.18 31.77 -3.99
CA GLU A 153 -8.50 32.83 -3.03
C GLU A 153 -7.27 33.67 -2.68
N ALA A 154 -6.07 33.07 -2.61
CA ALA A 154 -4.82 33.82 -2.47
C ALA A 154 -4.54 34.80 -3.63
N ASN A 155 -5.24 34.66 -4.77
CA ASN A 155 -5.09 35.51 -5.95
C ASN A 155 -6.35 36.33 -6.30
N ALA A 156 -7.39 36.28 -5.47
CA ALA A 156 -8.67 36.92 -5.78
C ALA A 156 -9.23 37.71 -4.60
N THR A 157 -8.78 38.96 -4.44
CA THR A 157 -9.62 40.03 -3.91
C THR A 157 -10.59 40.46 -5.00
N ILE A 158 -11.53 39.58 -5.37
CA ILE A 158 -12.67 39.95 -6.20
C ILE A 158 -13.85 40.04 -5.23
N GLU A 159 -14.28 41.25 -4.92
CA GLU A 159 -15.50 41.44 -4.15
C GLU A 159 -16.67 40.76 -4.89
N PRO A 160 -17.46 39.92 -4.20
CA PRO A 160 -18.57 39.24 -4.83
C PRO A 160 -19.58 40.26 -5.36
N ILE A 161 -19.84 40.22 -6.68
CA ILE A 161 -20.72 41.18 -7.38
C ILE A 161 -22.14 41.20 -6.78
N TRP A 162 -22.56 40.10 -6.15
CA TRP A 162 -23.88 39.90 -5.57
C TRP A 162 -24.01 40.36 -4.11
N GLU A 163 -22.93 40.77 -3.44
CA GLU A 163 -22.94 41.02 -1.98
C GLU A 163 -23.92 42.14 -1.58
N ASN A 164 -24.26 43.05 -2.51
CA ASN A 164 -25.22 44.14 -2.31
C ASN A 164 -26.48 44.07 -3.21
N ASP A 165 -26.72 42.96 -3.93
CA ASP A 165 -27.89 42.82 -4.82
C ASP A 165 -28.83 41.70 -4.36
N GLU A 166 -29.83 42.09 -3.56
CA GLU A 166 -30.84 41.19 -3.00
C GLU A 166 -31.70 40.49 -4.08
N GLN A 167 -31.91 41.12 -5.25
CA GLN A 167 -32.65 40.50 -6.35
C GLN A 167 -31.82 39.42 -7.04
N MET A 168 -30.52 39.68 -7.22
CA MET A 168 -29.58 38.70 -7.75
C MET A 168 -29.46 37.49 -6.83
N ILE A 169 -29.37 37.72 -5.51
CA ILE A 169 -29.37 36.65 -4.51
C ILE A 169 -30.64 35.80 -4.61
N LYS A 170 -31.83 36.41 -4.67
CA LYS A 170 -33.11 35.68 -4.81
C LYS A 170 -33.17 34.82 -6.09
N ARG A 171 -32.62 35.30 -7.21
CA ARG A 171 -32.51 34.51 -8.46
C ARG A 171 -31.58 33.31 -8.32
N LEU A 172 -30.41 33.48 -7.68
CA LEU A 172 -29.43 32.39 -7.49
C LEU A 172 -29.98 31.27 -6.60
N TYR A 173 -30.80 31.61 -5.61
CA TYR A 173 -31.48 30.64 -4.75
C TYR A 173 -32.77 30.05 -5.37
N GLY A 174 -33.14 30.45 -6.58
CA GLY A 174 -34.36 29.98 -7.25
C GLY A 174 -35.66 30.43 -6.56
N LEU A 175 -35.60 31.56 -5.85
CA LEU A 175 -36.71 32.17 -5.11
C LEU A 175 -37.40 33.30 -5.91
N ALA A 176 -37.06 33.44 -7.19
CA ALA A 176 -37.56 34.48 -8.10
C ALA A 176 -38.39 33.88 -9.23
#